data_AF-A0AA40VBU1-F1
#
_entry.id   AF-A0AA40VBU1-F1
#
_cell.length_a   1.000
_cell.length_b   1.000
_cell.length_c   1.000
_cell.angle_alpha   90.00
_cell.angle_beta   90.00
_cell.angle_gamma   90.00
#
_symmetry.space_group_name_H-M   'P 1'
#
loop_
_entity.id
_entity.type
_entity.pdbx_description
1 polymer ?
#
loop_
_entity_poly.entity_id
_entity_poly.type
_entity_poly.pdbx_seq_one_letter_code
_entity_poly.pdbx_strand_id
1 'polypeptide(L)'
;MRLRFRSTILAVTLALASPCLAAGPNGGQTTVADGHPIEFVATDTGITFFVTGEDGKPVETAGLSAKAFVQVGGKTETLTLKPAAPNKLAADLKAPLTAGAKVVLSAKVHGHNVQARFEKQ
;
A
#
# COMPACT_ATOMS: atom_id res chain seq x y z
N MET A 1 14.78 0.17 67.15
CA MET A 1 14.09 -0.85 66.34
C MET A 1 13.84 -0.27 64.95
N ARG A 2 14.36 -0.90 63.90
CA ARG A 2 14.36 -0.41 62.51
C ARG A 2 13.01 -0.72 61.85
N LEU A 3 12.49 0.18 61.01
CA LEU A 3 11.63 -0.25 59.91
C LEU A 3 11.80 0.69 58.71
N ARG A 4 12.55 0.22 57.71
CA ARG A 4 12.71 0.89 56.42
C ARG A 4 11.64 0.35 55.48
N PHE A 5 10.64 1.17 55.14
CA PHE A 5 9.66 0.85 54.10
C PHE A 5 10.33 0.97 52.74
N ARG A 6 10.54 -0.16 52.07
CA ARG A 6 10.98 -0.22 50.66
C ARG A 6 9.73 -0.20 49.79
N SER A 7 9.43 0.94 49.19
CA SER A 7 8.38 1.06 48.16
C SER A 7 8.89 0.42 46.86
N THR A 8 8.36 -0.77 46.54
CA THR A 8 8.61 -1.45 45.26
C THR A 8 7.66 -0.86 44.21
N ILE A 9 8.20 -0.12 43.24
CA ILE A 9 7.44 0.37 42.08
C ILE A 9 7.38 -0.77 41.06
N LEU A 10 6.17 -1.28 40.79
CA LEU A 10 5.90 -2.24 39.72
C LEU A 10 5.60 -1.47 38.44
N ALA A 11 6.58 -1.37 37.54
CA ALA A 11 6.40 -0.79 36.21
C ALA A 11 5.70 -1.80 35.29
N VAL A 12 4.44 -1.53 34.93
CA VAL A 12 3.69 -2.29 33.93
C VAL A 12 4.04 -1.74 32.55
N THR A 13 4.84 -2.47 31.78
CA THR A 13 5.12 -2.18 30.37
C THR A 13 3.99 -2.73 29.50
N LEU A 14 3.11 -1.85 29.02
CA LEU A 14 2.05 -2.21 28.07
C LEU A 14 2.67 -2.33 26.67
N ALA A 15 2.89 -3.56 26.20
CA ALA A 15 3.34 -3.83 24.85
C ALA A 15 2.20 -3.49 23.86
N LEU A 16 2.35 -2.41 23.10
CA LEU A 16 1.46 -2.09 21.99
C LEU A 16 1.75 -3.08 20.85
N ALA A 17 0.86 -4.05 20.66
CA ALA A 17 0.88 -4.89 19.47
C ALA A 17 0.41 -4.05 18.27
N SER A 18 1.37 -3.63 17.43
CA SER A 18 1.04 -3.00 16.14
C SER A 18 0.39 -4.06 15.23
N PRO A 19 -0.77 -3.80 14.61
CA PRO A 19 -1.34 -4.71 13.63
C PRO A 19 -0.41 -4.79 12.42
N CYS A 20 0.30 -5.92 12.30
CA CYS A 20 1.03 -6.25 11.08
C CYS A 20 -0.01 -6.67 10.03
N LEU A 21 -0.40 -5.75 9.15
CA LEU A 21 -1.11 -6.11 7.93
C LEU A 21 -0.23 -7.10 7.15
N ALA A 22 -0.75 -8.30 6.91
CA ALA A 22 -0.02 -9.30 6.14
C ALA A 22 0.27 -8.75 4.73
N ALA A 23 1.53 -8.88 4.31
CA ALA A 23 1.93 -8.51 2.97
C ALA A 23 1.18 -9.35 1.93
N GLY A 24 0.91 -8.77 0.76
CA GLY A 24 0.30 -9.48 -0.35
C GLY A 24 1.24 -10.53 -0.98
N PRO A 25 0.75 -11.29 -1.97
CA PRO A 25 1.52 -12.36 -2.63
C PRO A 25 2.85 -11.91 -3.24
N ASN A 26 3.00 -10.64 -3.59
CA ASN A 26 4.20 -10.03 -4.15
C ASN A 26 4.99 -9.23 -3.10
N GLY A 27 4.67 -9.37 -1.81
CA GLY A 27 5.31 -8.66 -0.70
C GLY A 27 4.84 -7.21 -0.51
N GLY A 28 3.75 -6.82 -1.19
CA GLY A 28 3.22 -5.46 -1.19
C GLY A 28 2.21 -5.16 -0.08
N GLN A 29 1.83 -3.89 0.04
CA GLN A 29 0.70 -3.47 0.87
C GLN A 29 -0.60 -3.81 0.15
N THR A 30 -1.57 -4.37 0.86
CA THR A 30 -2.87 -4.75 0.28
C THR A 30 -3.99 -3.85 0.78
N THR A 31 -4.99 -3.65 -0.08
CA THR A 31 -6.26 -3.00 0.26
C THR A 31 -7.36 -3.52 -0.66
N VAL A 32 -8.62 -3.18 -0.38
CA VAL A 32 -9.76 -3.48 -1.25
C VAL A 32 -10.40 -2.18 -1.67
N ALA A 33 -10.65 -2.02 -2.98
CA ALA A 33 -11.28 -0.84 -3.55
C ALA A 33 -12.37 -1.27 -4.52
N ASP A 34 -13.61 -0.84 -4.26
CA ASP A 34 -14.78 -1.19 -5.08
C ASP A 34 -14.89 -2.71 -5.34
N GLY A 35 -14.76 -3.51 -4.28
CA GLY A 35 -14.79 -4.98 -4.34
C GLY A 35 -13.49 -5.65 -4.83
N HIS A 36 -12.58 -4.92 -5.46
CA HIS A 36 -11.36 -5.47 -6.04
C HIS A 36 -10.20 -5.45 -5.03
N PRO A 37 -9.59 -6.60 -4.68
CA PRO A 37 -8.33 -6.62 -3.95
C PRO A 37 -7.20 -6.05 -4.80
N ILE A 38 -6.49 -5.07 -4.24
CA ILE A 38 -5.35 -4.41 -4.87
C ILE A 38 -4.12 -4.59 -3.99
N GLU A 39 -3.04 -5.09 -4.58
CA GLU A 39 -1.72 -5.11 -3.95
C GLU A 39 -0.84 -4.03 -4.58
N PHE A 40 -0.15 -3.27 -3.75
CA PHE A 40 0.80 -2.24 -4.13
C PHE A 40 2.22 -2.62 -3.71
N VAL A 41 3.11 -2.70 -4.69
CA VAL A 41 4.54 -2.93 -4.50
C VAL A 41 5.30 -1.69 -4.98
N ALA A 42 6.16 -1.17 -4.12
CA ALA A 42 7.10 -0.10 -4.46
C ALA A 42 8.53 -0.62 -4.34
N THR A 43 9.35 -0.35 -5.35
CA THR A 43 10.80 -0.56 -5.33
C THR A 43 11.51 0.81 -5.40
N ASP A 44 12.84 0.81 -5.44
CA ASP A 44 13.62 2.03 -5.61
C ASP A 44 13.41 2.70 -6.99
N THR A 45 13.02 1.91 -7.98
CA THR A 45 12.94 2.33 -9.39
C THR A 45 11.53 2.41 -9.94
N GLY A 46 10.53 1.91 -9.23
CA GLY A 46 9.18 1.82 -9.79
C GLY A 46 8.09 1.47 -8.79
N ILE A 47 6.87 1.56 -9.27
CA ILE A 47 5.67 1.10 -8.58
C ILE A 47 4.93 0.09 -9.44
N THR A 48 4.28 -0.87 -8.79
CA THR A 48 3.40 -1.84 -9.43
C THR A 48 2.15 -2.04 -8.60
N PHE A 49 0.99 -2.03 -9.26
CA PHE A 49 -0.27 -2.47 -8.69
C PHE A 49 -0.67 -3.80 -9.32
N PHE A 50 -1.05 -4.76 -8.49
CA PHE A 50 -1.66 -6.02 -8.92
C PHE A 50 -3.15 -5.94 -8.61
N VAL A 51 -3.98 -6.13 -9.64
CA VAL A 51 -5.44 -6.03 -9.52
C VAL A 51 -6.04 -7.44 -9.53
N THR A 52 -6.83 -7.74 -8.51
CA THR A 52 -7.56 -9.01 -8.41
C THR A 52 -9.06 -8.71 -8.51
N GLY A 53 -9.79 -9.61 -9.16
CA GLY A 53 -11.24 -9.56 -9.26
C GLY A 53 -11.88 -9.95 -7.95
N GLU A 54 -13.17 -9.65 -7.82
CA GLU A 54 -13.98 -10.04 -6.66
C GLU A 54 -14.05 -11.56 -6.50
N ASP A 55 -13.88 -12.32 -7.59
CA ASP A 55 -13.83 -13.77 -7.62
C ASP A 55 -12.46 -14.34 -7.24
N GLY A 56 -11.51 -13.48 -6.85
CA GLY A 56 -10.14 -13.86 -6.48
C GLY A 56 -9.23 -14.14 -7.67
N LYS A 57 -9.68 -13.95 -8.91
CA LYS A 57 -8.86 -14.17 -10.11
C LYS A 57 -8.13 -12.90 -10.53
N PRO A 58 -6.97 -13.01 -11.21
CA PRO A 58 -6.29 -11.84 -11.78
C PRO A 58 -7.20 -11.09 -12.76
N VAL A 59 -7.34 -9.77 -12.61
CA VAL A 59 -8.01 -8.92 -13.60
C VAL A 59 -7.08 -8.72 -14.79
N GLU A 60 -7.59 -8.90 -16.01
CA GLU A 60 -6.80 -8.59 -17.21
C GLU A 60 -6.61 -7.08 -17.34
N THR A 61 -5.37 -6.60 -17.24
CA THR A 61 -5.07 -5.16 -17.30
C THR A 61 -4.82 -4.64 -18.72
N ALA A 62 -4.68 -5.53 -19.71
CA ALA A 62 -4.45 -5.15 -21.09
C ALA A 62 -5.52 -4.16 -21.59
N GLY A 63 -5.09 -3.05 -22.20
CA GLY A 63 -5.98 -2.00 -22.69
C GLY A 63 -6.58 -1.09 -21.61
N LEU A 64 -6.35 -1.33 -20.31
CA LEU A 64 -6.81 -0.43 -19.26
C LEU A 64 -6.01 0.88 -19.25
N SER A 65 -6.69 1.97 -18.94
CA SER A 65 -6.07 3.25 -18.61
C SER A 65 -6.03 3.44 -17.09
N ALA A 66 -4.84 3.73 -16.56
CA ALA A 66 -4.67 3.94 -15.13
C ALA A 66 -3.60 5.00 -14.82
N LYS A 67 -3.75 5.65 -13.67
CA LYS A 67 -2.81 6.65 -13.14
C LYS A 67 -2.52 6.36 -11.68
N ALA A 68 -1.32 6.73 -11.24
CA ALA A 68 -0.98 6.83 -9.83
C ALA A 68 -0.69 8.28 -9.48
N PHE A 69 -1.28 8.75 -8.38
CA PHE A 69 -0.96 10.05 -7.78
C PHE A 69 -0.07 9.81 -6.58
N VAL A 70 1.19 10.24 -6.68
CA VAL A 70 2.21 10.05 -5.65
C VAL A 70 2.44 11.37 -4.94
N GLN A 71 2.18 11.41 -3.63
CA GLN A 71 2.38 12.58 -2.80
C GLN A 71 3.58 12.37 -1.87
N VAL A 72 4.59 13.22 -2.01
CA VAL A 72 5.82 13.23 -1.19
C VAL A 72 6.15 14.66 -0.81
N GLY A 73 6.38 14.91 0.49
CA GLY A 73 6.76 16.26 0.97
C GLY A 73 5.78 17.37 0.56
N GLY A 74 4.47 17.06 0.53
CA GLY A 74 3.43 18.02 0.14
C GLY A 74 3.27 18.26 -1.37
N LYS A 75 4.11 17.67 -2.22
CA LYS A 75 4.02 17.74 -3.69
C LYS A 75 3.35 16.49 -4.24
N THR A 76 2.60 16.64 -5.33
CA THR A 76 1.95 15.53 -6.04
C THR A 76 2.56 15.35 -7.43
N GLU A 77 3.06 14.16 -7.72
CA GLU A 77 3.42 13.69 -9.06
C GLU A 77 2.32 12.77 -9.59
N THR A 78 1.99 12.89 -10.88
CA THR A 78 1.08 11.96 -11.56
C THR A 78 1.89 11.06 -12.49
N LEU A 79 1.77 9.75 -12.27
CA LEU A 79 2.39 8.73 -13.11
C LEU A 79 1.32 8.05 -13.96
N THR A 80 1.54 8.01 -15.27
CA THR A 80 0.72 7.16 -16.16
C THR A 80 1.19 5.72 -16.02
N LEU A 81 0.28 4.82 -15.66
CA LEU A 81 0.59 3.42 -15.46
C LEU A 81 0.46 2.67 -16.78
N LYS A 82 1.44 1.80 -17.07
CA LYS A 82 1.43 0.88 -18.20
C LYS A 82 0.87 -0.47 -17.76
N PRO A 83 -0.12 -1.02 -18.45
CA PRO A 83 -0.54 -2.39 -18.24
C PRO A 83 0.57 -3.39 -18.57
N ALA A 84 0.65 -4.46 -17.78
CA ALA A 84 1.43 -5.64 -18.09
C ALA A 84 0.68 -6.90 -17.65
N ALA A 85 0.74 -7.94 -18.49
CA ALA A 85 0.02 -9.17 -18.26
C ALA A 85 0.53 -9.91 -16.99
N PRO A 86 -0.36 -10.66 -16.32
CA PRO A 86 -1.80 -10.70 -16.55
C PRO A 86 -2.55 -9.51 -15.95
N ASN A 87 -2.12 -9.02 -14.77
CA ASN A 87 -2.91 -8.12 -13.94
C ASN A 87 -2.14 -6.95 -13.32
N LYS A 88 -1.08 -6.50 -13.99
CA LYS A 88 -0.19 -5.47 -13.46
C LYS A 88 -0.47 -4.12 -14.08
N LEU A 89 -0.33 -3.06 -13.29
CA LEU A 89 -0.27 -1.67 -13.71
C LEU A 89 1.01 -1.07 -13.12
N ALA A 90 1.98 -0.69 -13.94
CA ALA A 90 3.31 -0.31 -13.48
C ALA A 90 3.78 1.03 -14.05
N ALA A 91 4.62 1.74 -13.31
CA ALA A 91 5.33 2.93 -13.78
C ALA A 91 6.70 3.05 -13.11
N ASP A 92 7.63 3.66 -13.83
CA ASP A 92 8.94 3.99 -13.32
C ASP A 92 8.87 5.20 -12.40
N LEU A 93 9.69 5.19 -11.36
CA LEU A 93 9.90 6.31 -10.45
C LEU A 93 11.19 7.04 -10.82
N LYS A 94 11.17 8.38 -10.70
CA LYS A 94 12.39 9.19 -10.83
C LYS A 94 13.28 9.12 -9.59
N ALA A 95 12.68 8.82 -8.44
CA ALA A 95 13.34 8.64 -7.17
C ALA A 95 12.54 7.66 -6.28
N PRO A 96 13.20 6.92 -5.37
CA PRO A 96 12.53 6.04 -4.43
C PRO A 96 11.47 6.77 -3.60
N LEU A 97 10.39 6.07 -3.25
CA LEU A 97 9.39 6.60 -2.32
C LEU A 97 9.95 6.62 -0.90
N THR A 98 9.94 7.78 -0.26
CA THR A 98 10.28 7.90 1.15
C THR A 98 9.13 7.40 2.03
N ALA A 99 9.42 7.00 3.28
CA ALA A 99 8.39 6.70 4.27
C ALA A 99 7.39 7.86 4.42
N GLY A 100 6.11 7.54 4.60
CA GLY A 100 5.00 8.49 4.63
C GLY A 100 4.54 9.00 3.25
N ALA A 101 5.17 8.56 2.15
CA ALA A 101 4.68 8.85 0.80
C ALA A 101 3.29 8.25 0.61
N LYS A 102 2.34 9.07 0.13
CA LYS A 102 0.98 8.61 -0.15
C LYS A 102 0.84 8.29 -1.63
N VAL A 103 0.24 7.15 -1.95
CA VAL A 103 0.03 6.74 -3.33
C VAL A 103 -1.43 6.40 -3.54
N VAL A 104 -2.04 7.02 -4.55
CA VAL A 104 -3.43 6.75 -4.95
C VAL A 104 -3.45 6.16 -6.34
N LEU A 105 -3.89 4.92 -6.47
CA LEU A 105 -4.25 4.32 -7.75
C LEU A 105 -5.60 4.87 -8.20
N SER A 106 -5.73 5.22 -9.47
CA SER A 106 -7.00 5.49 -10.14
C SER A 106 -7.03 4.72 -11.47
N ALA A 107 -7.95 3.78 -11.60
CA ALA A 107 -8.10 2.96 -12.80
C ALA A 107 -9.57 2.76 -13.13
N LYS A 108 -9.87 2.43 -14.39
CA LYS A 108 -11.19 1.92 -14.79
C LYS A 108 -11.08 0.40 -14.95
N VAL A 109 -11.78 -0.35 -14.11
CA VAL A 109 -11.77 -1.83 -14.13
C VAL A 109 -13.21 -2.30 -14.34
N HIS A 110 -13.43 -3.14 -15.35
CA HIS A 110 -14.75 -3.67 -15.71
C HIS A 110 -15.86 -2.59 -15.84
N GLY A 111 -15.51 -1.36 -16.23
CA GLY A 111 -16.47 -0.26 -16.36
C GLY A 111 -16.62 0.63 -15.11
N HIS A 112 -16.06 0.22 -13.97
CA HIS A 112 -16.10 0.93 -12.69
C HIS A 112 -14.83 1.72 -12.43
N ASN A 113 -14.93 2.85 -11.72
CA ASN A 113 -13.77 3.61 -11.28
C ASN A 113 -13.25 3.05 -9.96
N VAL A 114 -12.05 2.48 -9.97
CA VAL A 114 -11.38 1.93 -8.79
C VAL A 114 -10.37 2.95 -8.27
N GLN A 115 -10.46 3.29 -6.99
CA GLN A 115 -9.47 4.10 -6.28
C GLN A 115 -8.95 3.42 -5.02
N ALA A 116 -7.67 3.07 -5.03
CA ALA A 116 -6.99 2.45 -3.89
C ALA A 116 -5.93 3.42 -3.33
N ARG A 117 -5.82 3.49 -2.00
CA ARG A 117 -4.92 4.41 -1.29
C ARG A 117 -3.92 3.63 -0.45
N PHE A 118 -2.67 4.05 -0.52
CA PHE A 118 -1.53 3.42 0.12
C PHE A 118 -0.66 4.48 0.79
N GLU A 119 0.04 4.08 1.84
CA GLU A 119 1.05 4.89 2.50
C GLU A 119 2.31 4.06 2.68
N LYS A 120 3.42 4.52 2.09
CA LYS A 120 4.72 3.86 2.18
C LYS A 120 5.14 3.82 3.65
N GLN A 121 5.23 2.61 4.20
CA GLN A 121 5.76 2.35 5.55
C GLN A 121 7.26 2.66 5.63
#